data_AF-A0A7Y2HZ98-F1
#
_entry.id   AF-A0A7Y2HZ98-F1
#
_cell.length_a   1.000
_cell.length_b   1.000
_cell.length_c   1.000
_cell.angle_alpha   90.00
_cell.angle_beta   90.00
_cell.angle_gamma   90.00
#
_symmetry.space_group_name_H-M   'P 1'
#
loop_
_entity.id
_entity.type
_entity.pdbx_description
1 polymer ?
#
loop_
_entity_poly.entity_id
_entity_poly.type
_entity_poly.pdbx_seq_one_letter_code
_entity_poly.pdbx_strand_id
1 'polypeptide(L)' 'AVREALEAAGIEPDSAEITMIPESTVACDEKTAEKVMRLVDAFEEHDDVQKVYTNADIPDEVLERIG' A
#
# COMPACT_ATOMS: atom_id res chain seq x y z
N ALA A 1 -10.93 8.55 19.40
CA ALA A 1 -10.33 9.89 19.62
C ALA A 1 -10.22 10.70 18.34
N VAL A 2 -9.25 10.46 17.44
CA VAL A 2 -9.07 11.30 16.23
C VAL A 2 -10.21 11.12 15.21
N ARG A 3 -10.63 9.87 14.94
CA ARG A 3 -11.77 9.58 14.05
C ARG A 3 -13.06 10.22 14.55
N GLU A 4 -13.40 10.00 15.81
CA GLU A 4 -14.58 10.58 16.46
C GLU A 4 -14.54 12.12 16.47
N ALA A 5 -13.36 12.73 16.55
CA ALA A 5 -13.20 14.18 16.47
C ALA A 5 -13.44 14.72 15.05
N LEU A 6 -13.06 13.97 14.00
CA LEU A 6 -13.36 14.30 12.61
C LEU A 6 -14.86 14.17 12.32
N GLU A 7 -15.49 13.07 12.76
CA GLU A 7 -16.94 12.86 12.66
C GLU A 7 -17.72 13.97 13.39
N ALA A 8 -17.30 14.37 14.59
CA ALA A 8 -17.90 15.46 15.35
C ALA A 8 -17.71 16.84 14.68
N ALA A 9 -16.70 17.00 13.84
CA ALA A 9 -16.47 18.19 13.03
C ALA A 9 -17.25 18.15 11.69
N GLY A 10 -18.04 17.11 11.44
CA GLY A 10 -18.81 16.93 10.19
C GLY A 10 -17.95 16.49 9.00
N ILE A 11 -16.75 15.98 9.27
CA ILE A 11 -15.85 15.42 8.25
C ILE A 11 -15.98 13.89 8.35
N GLU A 12 -16.68 13.28 7.41
CA GLU A 12 -16.74 11.82 7.29
C GLU A 12 -15.44 11.32 6.63
N PRO A 13 -14.59 10.56 7.34
CA PRO A 13 -13.41 9.97 6.73
C PRO A 13 -13.83 8.78 5.85
N ASP A 14 -13.38 8.76 4.59
CA ASP A 14 -13.66 7.66 3.66
C ASP A 14 -13.10 6.32 4.16
N SER A 15 -11.96 6.34 4.87
CA SER A 15 -11.40 5.18 5.53
C SER A 15 -10.60 5.58 6.79
N ALA A 16 -10.56 4.68 7.77
CA ALA A 16 -9.76 4.83 8.97
C ALA A 16 -9.30 3.46 9.45
N GLU A 17 -8.06 3.11 9.10
CA GLU A 17 -7.47 1.82 9.43
C GLU A 17 -6.05 1.95 10.01
N ILE A 18 -5.65 0.93 10.77
CA ILE A 18 -4.27 0.81 11.24
C ILE A 18 -3.46 0.14 10.13
N THR A 19 -2.54 0.91 9.57
CA THR A 19 -1.61 0.50 8.51
C THR A 19 -0.17 0.84 8.91
N MET A 20 0.80 0.17 8.28
CA MET A 20 2.23 0.44 8.47
C MET A 20 2.71 1.38 7.36
N ILE A 21 3.06 2.61 7.72
CA ILE A 21 3.64 3.59 6.79
C ILE A 21 5.18 3.48 6.89
N PRO A 22 5.90 3.24 5.77
CA PRO A 22 7.36 3.20 5.79
C PRO A 22 7.96 4.59 6.01
N GLU A 23 9.06 4.68 6.75
CA GLU A 23 9.77 5.95 7.00
C GLU A 23 10.50 6.50 5.76
N SER A 24 10.85 5.62 4.82
CA SER A 24 11.52 5.97 3.56
C SER A 24 11.09 5.04 2.45
N THR A 25 10.92 5.58 1.25
CA THR A 25 10.57 4.82 0.04
C THR A 25 11.80 4.51 -0.82
N VAL A 26 11.69 3.46 -1.63
CA VAL A 26 12.72 3.05 -2.59
C VAL A 26 12.12 2.99 -3.98
N ALA A 27 12.59 3.90 -4.84
CA ALA A 27 12.18 3.94 -6.25
C ALA A 27 12.55 2.63 -6.96
N CYS A 28 11.56 2.00 -7.58
CA CYS A 28 11.70 0.76 -8.31
C CYS A 28 11.68 1.00 -9.82
N ASP A 29 12.61 0.37 -10.53
CA ASP A 29 12.54 0.29 -12.00
C ASP A 29 11.51 -0.77 -12.43
N GLU A 30 11.19 -0.82 -13.73
CA GLU A 30 10.17 -1.74 -14.28
C GLU A 30 10.40 -3.20 -13.91
N LYS A 31 11.65 -3.66 -13.99
CA LYS A 31 12.02 -5.04 -13.67
C LYS A 31 11.91 -5.35 -12.18
N THR A 32 12.20 -4.38 -11.33
CA THR A 32 12.11 -4.51 -9.87
C THR A 32 10.66 -4.44 -9.43
N ALA A 33 9.88 -3.51 -9.99
CA ALA A 33 8.44 -3.40 -9.77
C ALA A 33 7.72 -4.71 -10.12
N GLU A 34 7.98 -5.30 -11.29
CA GLU A 34 7.37 -6.57 -11.70
C GLU A 34 7.67 -7.70 -10.70
N LYS A 35 8.91 -7.76 -10.19
CA LYS A 35 9.29 -8.76 -9.18
C LYS A 35 8.65 -8.52 -7.82
N VAL A 36 8.58 -7.26 -7.40
CA VAL A 36 7.97 -6.87 -6.13
C VAL A 36 6.47 -7.16 -6.18
N MET A 37 5.77 -6.79 -7.25
CA MET A 37 4.35 -7.07 -7.43
C MET A 37 4.07 -8.57 -7.37
N ARG A 38 4.81 -9.40 -8.12
CA ARG A 38 4.66 -10.87 -8.05
C ARG A 38 4.91 -11.44 -6.66
N LEU A 39 5.82 -10.85 -5.89
CA LEU A 39 6.09 -11.28 -4.51
C LEU A 39 4.94 -10.90 -3.58
N VAL A 40 4.39 -9.69 -3.75
CA VAL A 40 3.23 -9.21 -3.02
C VAL A 40 2.04 -10.12 -3.30
N ASP A 41 1.73 -10.38 -4.57
CA ASP A 41 0.63 -11.25 -4.98
C ASP A 41 0.77 -12.66 -4.36
N ALA A 42 1.97 -13.24 -4.41
CA ALA A 42 2.24 -14.56 -3.84
C ALA A 42 2.05 -14.60 -2.31
N PHE A 43 2.30 -13.48 -1.60
CA PHE A 43 2.02 -13.38 -0.18
C PHE A 43 0.54 -13.15 0.11
N GLU A 44 -0.17 -12.40 -0.72
CA GLU A 44 -1.61 -12.17 -0.58
C GLU A 44 -2.45 -13.44 -0.84
N GLU A 45 -1.97 -14.34 -1.69
CA GLU A 45 -2.58 -15.64 -1.93
C GLU A 45 -2.42 -16.64 -0.76
N HIS A 46 -1.59 -16.32 0.24
CA HIS A 46 -1.30 -17.23 1.34
C HIS A 46 -2.30 -17.04 2.49
N ASP A 47 -3.05 -18.09 2.84
CA ASP A 47 -4.12 -18.05 3.85
C ASP A 47 -3.69 -17.52 5.24
N ASP A 48 -2.43 -17.73 5.63
CA ASP A 48 -1.86 -17.25 6.89
C ASP A 48 -1.36 -15.79 6.87
N VAL A 49 -1.30 -15.14 5.69
CA VAL A 49 -0.84 -13.75 5.55
C VAL A 49 -2.03 -12.81 5.66
N GLN A 50 -2.00 -11.92 6.65
CA GLN A 50 -3.13 -11.02 6.92
C GLN A 50 -3.04 -9.69 6.19
N LYS A 51 -1.82 -9.13 6.04
CA LYS A 51 -1.56 -7.84 5.40
C LYS A 51 -0.13 -7.80 4.86
N VAL A 52 0.04 -7.27 3.66
CA VAL A 52 1.36 -7.03 3.05
C VAL A 52 1.60 -5.52 2.97
N TYR A 53 2.79 -5.08 3.36
CA TYR A 53 3.18 -3.68 3.27
C TYR A 53 4.55 -3.59 2.62
N THR A 54 4.75 -2.62 1.74
CA THR A 54 6.01 -2.42 1.05
C THR A 54 6.41 -0.95 1.11
N ASN A 55 7.71 -0.68 1.01
CA ASN A 55 8.24 0.67 0.79
C ASN A 55 8.69 0.89 -0.66
N ALA A 56 8.28 0.01 -1.58
CA ALA A 56 8.56 0.15 -2.98
C ALA A 56 7.75 1.32 -3.55
N ASP A 57 8.45 2.29 -4.12
CA ASP A 57 7.86 3.40 -4.86
C ASP A 57 7.91 3.06 -6.34
N ILE A 58 6.75 2.73 -6.90
CA ILE A 58 6.62 2.32 -8.29
C ILE A 58 6.02 3.51 -9.05
N PRO A 59 6.76 4.12 -9.99
CA PRO A 59 6.24 5.23 -10.77
C PRO A 59 4.97 4.84 -11.53
N ASP A 60 4.01 5.77 -11.66
CA ASP A 60 2.74 5.52 -12.37
C ASP A 60 2.96 4.98 -13.79
N GLU A 61 3.95 5.52 -14.52
CA GLU A 61 4.31 5.04 -15.86
C GLU A 61 4.74 3.56 -15.90
N VAL A 62 5.33 3.07 -14.81
CA VAL A 62 5.75 1.68 -14.67
C VAL A 62 4.56 0.82 -14.29
N LEU A 63 3.71 1.28 -13.36
CA LEU A 63 2.45 0.65 -12.98
C LEU A 63 1.54 0.42 -14.19
N GLU A 64 1.38 1.42 -15.07
CA GLU A 64 0.58 1.33 -16.29
C GLU A 64 1.13 0.31 -17.32
N ARG A 65 2.41 -0.04 -17.25
CA ARG A 65 3.03 -1.03 -18.15
C ARG A 65 2.93 -2.46 -17.63
N ILE A 66 2.86 -2.63 -16.31
CA ILE A 66 2.82 -3.94 -15.64
C ILE A 66 1.40 -4.36 -15.24
N GLY A 67 0.45 -3.43 -15.16
CA GLY A 67 -0.98 -3.70 -14.94
C GLY A 67 -1.71 -4.12 -16.21
#